data_AF-A0A9E3HWL0-F1
#
_entry.id   AF-A0A9E3HWL0-F1
#
_cell.length_a   1.000
_cell.length_b   1.000
_cell.length_c   1.000
_cell.angle_alpha   90.00
_cell.angle_beta   90.00
_cell.angle_gamma   90.00
#
_symmetry.space_group_name_H-M   'P 1'
#
loop_
_entity.id
_entity.type
_entity.pdbx_description
1 polymer ?
#
loop_
_entity_poly.entity_id
_entity_poly.type
_entity_poly.pdbx_seq_one_letter_code
_entity_poly.pdbx_strand_id
1 'polypeptide(L)' 'MAVEADMTDVLRIAVVLLSTLLLGMTSFVAGAPRIAVGEPFPDLPFPSLDDGRPLSVAAYRGQKLVLHIFASW' A
#
# COMPACT_ATOMS: atom_id res chain seq x y z
N MET A 1 -34.46 -5.10 30.10
CA MET A 1 -33.57 -4.52 31.15
C MET A 1 -32.41 -3.89 30.39
N ALA A 2 -32.55 -2.62 30.01
CA ALA A 2 -31.51 -1.92 29.26
C ALA A 2 -30.40 -1.54 30.24
N VAL A 3 -29.19 -2.03 30.01
CA VAL A 3 -28.01 -1.62 30.77
C VAL A 3 -27.70 -0.19 30.34
N GLU A 4 -28.01 0.78 31.21
CA GLU A 4 -27.67 2.18 31.02
C GLU A 4 -26.14 2.29 31.15
N ALA A 5 -25.45 2.40 30.03
CA ALA A 5 -24.00 2.48 30.01
C ALA A 5 -23.56 3.82 30.61
N ASP A 6 -22.69 3.77 31.63
CA ASP A 6 -22.13 4.97 32.25
C ASP A 6 -21.31 5.77 31.22
N MET A 7 -21.36 7.11 31.31
CA MET A 7 -20.65 8.02 30.40
C MET A 7 -19.14 7.70 30.32
N THR A 8 -18.56 7.20 31.41
CA THR A 8 -17.15 6.81 31.49
C THR A 8 -16.85 5.56 30.66
N ASP A 9 -17.81 4.63 30.55
CA ASP A 9 -17.69 3.41 29.75
C ASP A 9 -17.78 3.72 28.25
N VAL A 10 -18.67 4.66 27.88
CA VAL A 10 -18.77 5.16 26.50
C VAL A 10 -17.47 5.82 26.05
N LEU A 11 -16.87 6.65 26.91
CA LEU A 11 -15.60 7.31 26.62
C LEU A 11 -14.46 6.31 26.43
N ARG A 12 -14.39 5.27 27.27
CA ARG A 12 -13.37 4.21 27.15
C ARG A 12 -13.52 3.41 25.85
N ILE A 13 -14.74 3.04 25.49
CA ILE A 13 -15.02 2.32 24.24
C ILE A 13 -14.63 3.19 23.04
N ALA A 14 -14.98 4.48 23.05
CA ALA A 14 -14.63 5.40 21.98
C ALA A 14 -13.10 5.54 21.82
N VAL A 15 -12.35 5.66 22.92
CA VAL A 15 -10.88 5.75 22.89
C VAL A 15 -10.25 4.46 22.35
N VAL A 16 -10.74 3.29 22.76
CA VAL A 16 -10.24 2.00 22.26
C VAL A 16 -10.53 1.84 20.77
N LEU A 17 -11.75 2.17 20.31
CA LEU A 17 -12.12 2.10 18.89
C LEU A 17 -11.29 3.06 18.04
N LEU A 18 -11.11 4.31 18.50
CA LEU A 18 -10.29 5.30 17.81
C LEU A 18 -8.83 4.85 17.73
N SER A 19 -8.29 4.31 18.83
CA SER A 19 -6.91 3.82 18.88
C SER A 19 -6.70 2.61 17.96
N THR A 20 -7.69 1.71 17.87
CA THR A 20 -7.65 0.54 16.96
C THR A 20 -7.75 0.98 15.50
N LEU A 21 -8.59 1.98 15.19
CA LEU A 21 -8.70 2.56 13.86
C LEU A 21 -7.39 3.25 13.43
N LEU A 22 -6.78 4.02 14.32
CA LEU A 22 -5.51 4.69 14.08
C LEU A 22 -4.37 3.69 13.87
N LEU A 23 -4.36 2.57 14.60
CA LEU A 23 -3.36 1.51 14.43
C LEU A 23 -3.53 0.75 13.09
N GLY A 24 -4.76 0.62 12.59
CA GLY A 24 -5.02 0.07 11.26
C GLY A 24 -4.47 0.94 10.13
N MET A 25 -4.50 2.26 10.28
CA MET A 25 -4.02 3.21 9.27
C MET A 25 -2.50 3.22 9.09
N THR A 26 -1.73 2.83 10.10
CA THR A 26 -0.25 2.84 10.03
C THR A 26 0.35 1.61 9.37
N SER A 27 -0.46 0.60 9.02
CA SER A 27 0.02 -0.69 8.52
C SER A 27 0.34 -0.74 7.02
N PHE A 28 0.35 0.40 6.31
CA PHE A 28 0.69 0.45 4.87
C PHE A 28 1.92 1.33 4.60
N VAL A 29 3.06 0.98 5.18
CA VAL A 29 4.37 1.43 4.68
C VAL A 29 5.28 0.21 4.56
N ALA A 30 4.89 -0.74 3.72
CA ALA A 30 5.76 -1.85 3.34
C ALA A 30 6.69 -1.40 2.20
N GLY A 31 7.91 -1.00 2.57
CA GLY A 31 9.13 -1.14 1.77
C GLY A 31 9.07 -0.87 0.27
N ALA A 32 8.55 0.29 -0.17
CA ALA A 32 8.68 0.67 -1.56
C ALA A 32 10.17 0.81 -1.93
N PRO A 33 10.64 0.19 -3.03
CA PRO A 33 12.03 0.31 -3.43
C PRO A 33 12.34 1.77 -3.79
N ARG A 34 13.53 2.24 -3.39
CA ARG A 34 13.98 3.59 -3.69
C ARG A 34 14.24 3.73 -5.19
N ILE A 35 13.57 4.70 -5.82
CA ILE A 35 13.81 5.08 -7.21
C ILE A 35 14.48 6.44 -7.21
N ALA A 36 15.66 6.54 -7.83
CA ALA A 36 16.43 7.78 -7.91
C ALA A 36 17.09 7.92 -9.28
N VAL A 37 17.29 9.16 -9.73
CA VAL A 37 17.96 9.45 -11.01
C VAL A 37 19.41 8.99 -10.94
N GLY A 38 19.87 8.31 -11.99
CA GLY A 38 21.23 7.79 -12.10
C GLY A 38 21.43 6.40 -11.49
N GLU A 39 20.46 5.90 -10.72
CA GLU A 39 20.48 4.53 -10.18
C GLU A 39 19.77 3.56 -11.13
N PRO A 40 20.17 2.28 -11.16
CA PRO A 40 19.41 1.24 -11.85
C PRO A 40 17.98 1.16 -11.31
N PHE A 41 17.00 1.08 -12.21
CA PHE A 41 15.62 0.80 -11.81
C PHE A 41 15.54 -0.59 -11.14
N PRO A 42 14.81 -0.75 -10.03
CA PRO A 42 14.72 -2.02 -9.31
C PRO A 42 14.10 -3.11 -10.20
N ASP A 43 14.56 -4.36 -10.01
CA ASP A 43 14.06 -5.52 -10.74
C ASP A 43 12.70 -5.97 -10.19
N LEU A 44 11.66 -5.21 -10.54
CA LEU A 44 10.29 -5.44 -10.10
C LEU A 44 9.53 -6.29 -11.12
N PRO A 45 8.90 -7.41 -10.69
CA PRO A 45 7.97 -8.14 -11.54
C PRO A 45 6.62 -7.41 -11.60
N PHE A 46 6.14 -7.18 -12.81
CA PHE A 46 4.81 -6.67 -13.13
C PHE A 46 4.02 -7.74 -13.88
N PRO A 47 2.70 -7.83 -13.70
CA PRO A 47 1.88 -8.70 -14.53
C PRO A 47 1.83 -8.16 -15.96
N SER A 48 2.08 -9.02 -16.94
CA SER A 48 1.79 -8.77 -18.36
C SER A 48 0.29 -8.53 -18.56
N LEU A 49 -0.07 -7.60 -19.44
CA LEU A 49 -1.46 -7.32 -19.78
C LEU A 49 -2.12 -8.44 -20.60
N ASP A 50 -1.32 -9.18 -21.39
CA ASP A 50 -1.84 -10.16 -22.34
C ASP A 50 -2.18 -11.49 -21.68
N ASP A 51 -1.33 -11.95 -20.76
CA ASP A 51 -1.39 -13.30 -20.19
C ASP A 51 -1.22 -13.36 -18.67
N GLY A 52 -1.05 -12.21 -18.01
CA GLY A 52 -0.87 -12.11 -16.56
C GLY A 52 0.45 -12.69 -16.06
N ARG A 53 1.35 -13.15 -16.93
CA ARG A 53 2.63 -13.72 -16.51
C ARG A 53 3.55 -12.62 -15.97
N PRO A 54 4.43 -12.95 -15.01
CA PRO A 54 5.42 -11.99 -14.51
C PRO A 54 6.35 -11.53 -15.63
N LEU A 55 6.49 -10.21 -15.76
CA LEU A 55 7.37 -9.51 -16.67
C LEU A 55 8.17 -8.47 -15.89
N SER A 56 9.48 -8.37 -16.12
CA SER A 56 10.32 -7.37 -15.48
C SER A 56 10.83 -6.32 -16.47
N VAL A 57 11.00 -5.08 -16.00
CA VAL A 57 11.72 -4.01 -16.70
C VAL A 57 13.15 -4.43 -17.10
N ALA A 58 13.76 -5.36 -16.35
CA ALA A 58 15.08 -5.90 -16.66
C ALA A 58 15.15 -6.56 -18.05
N ALA A 59 14.02 -7.08 -18.57
CA ALA A 59 13.94 -7.66 -19.91
C ALA A 59 14.15 -6.62 -21.03
N TYR A 60 13.99 -5.33 -20.74
CA TYR A 60 14.10 -4.21 -21.70
C TYR A 60 15.40 -3.42 -21.56
N ARG A 61 16.40 -3.94 -20.84
CA ARG A 61 17.71 -3.27 -20.69
C ARG A 61 18.35 -3.00 -22.05
N GLY A 62 18.99 -1.83 -22.16
CA GLY A 62 19.56 -1.35 -23.42
C GLY A 62 18.57 -0.58 -24.31
N GLN A 63 17.28 -0.57 -23.95
CA GLN A 63 16.25 0.22 -24.62
C GLN A 63 15.83 1.40 -23.74
N LYS A 64 15.48 2.54 -24.36
CA LYS A 64 14.83 3.63 -23.62
C LYS A 64 13.39 3.23 -23.33
N LEU A 65 13.03 3.18 -22.05
CA LEU A 65 11.71 2.76 -21.60
C LEU A 65 11.03 3.90 -20.83
N VAL A 66 9.70 4.01 -20.98
CA VAL A 66 8.84 4.86 -20.15
C VAL A 66 7.89 3.94 -19.38
N LEU A 67 7.91 4.02 -18.05
CA LEU A 67 6.96 3.32 -17.20
C LEU A 67 5.79 4.25 -16.87
N HIS A 68 4.60 3.91 -17.34
CA HIS A 68 3.37 4.65 -17.03
C HIS A 68 2.58 3.90 -15.95
N ILE A 69 2.56 4.45 -14.74
CA ILE A 69 1.77 3.92 -13.61
C ILE A 69 0.47 4.71 -13.57
N PHE A 70 -0.66 4.01 -13.70
CA PHE A 70 -1.98 4.62 -13.63
C PHE A 70 -2.90 3.76 -12.76
N ALA A 71 -4.02 4.34 -12.34
CA ALA A 71 -5.11 3.60 -11.75
C ALA A 71 -6.43 4.07 -12.37
N SER A 72 -7.37 3.14 -12.59
CA SER A 72 -8.60 3.39 -13.36
C SER A 72 -9.81 3.76 -12.50
N TRP A 73 -9.62 3.93 -11.19
CA TRP A 73 -10.69 4.14 -10.20
C TRP A 73 -10.94 5.62 -9.91
#